data_AF-A0AAX1D1N7-F1
#
_entry.id   AF-A0AAX1D1N7-F1
#
_cell.length_a   1.000
_cell.length_b   1.000
_cell.length_c   1.000
_cell.angle_alpha   90.00
_cell.angle_beta   90.00
_cell.angle_gamma   90.00
#
_symmetry.space_group_name_H-M   'P 1'
#
loop_
_entity.id
_entity.type
_entity.pdbx_description
1 polymer ?
#
loop_
_entity_poly.entity_id
_entity_poly.type
_entity_poly.pdbx_seq_one_letter_code
_entity_poly.pdbx_strand_id
1 'polypeptide(L)' 'MHATTTRALALLAALLILGGCSSLGPGGPPHPGAANPYSSGGFHDAGPNYPDTGP' A
#
# COMPACT_ATOMS: atom_id res chain seq x y z
N MET A 1 -33.54 -16.50 16.60
CA MET A 1 -32.27 -15.99 17.18
C MET A 1 -31.04 -16.50 16.42
N HIS A 2 -31.04 -17.75 15.91
CA HIS A 2 -29.91 -18.33 15.15
C HIS A 2 -29.50 -17.55 13.89
N ALA A 3 -30.45 -17.14 13.05
CA ALA A 3 -30.17 -16.47 11.77
C ALA A 3 -29.50 -15.09 11.93
N THR A 4 -29.77 -14.38 13.04
CA THR A 4 -29.18 -13.08 13.32
C THR A 4 -27.71 -13.22 13.70
N THR A 5 -27.37 -14.22 14.51
CA THR A 5 -25.99 -14.53 14.92
C THR A 5 -25.14 -14.95 13.72
N THR A 6 -25.68 -15.77 12.80
CA THR A 6 -24.95 -16.18 11.59
C THR A 6 -24.67 -15.00 10.67
N ARG A 7 -25.64 -14.09 10.49
CA ARG A 7 -25.47 -12.86 9.69
C ARG A 7 -24.42 -11.94 10.31
N ALA A 8 -24.44 -11.75 11.62
CA ALA A 8 -23.44 -10.94 12.32
C ALA A 8 -22.02 -11.51 12.14
N LEU A 9 -21.86 -12.83 12.24
CA LEU A 9 -20.56 -13.49 12.06
C LEU A 9 -20.06 -13.38 10.61
N ALA A 10 -20.95 -13.52 9.63
CA ALA A 10 -20.62 -13.36 8.21
C ALA A 10 -20.18 -11.92 7.88
N LEU A 11 -20.86 -10.91 8.44
CA LEU A 11 -20.48 -9.50 8.27
C LEU A 11 -19.12 -9.19 8.92
N LEU A 12 -18.87 -9.73 10.12
CA LEU A 12 -17.59 -9.55 10.80
C LEU A 12 -16.44 -10.17 9.99
N ALA A 13 -16.64 -11.38 9.46
CA ALA A 13 -15.65 -12.05 8.60
C ALA A 13 -15.37 -11.24 7.33
N ALA A 14 -16.41 -10.70 6.67
CA ALA A 14 -16.25 -9.88 5.48
C ALA A 14 -15.44 -8.60 5.76
N LEU A 15 -15.71 -7.92 6.89
CA LEU A 15 -14.98 -6.72 7.29
C LEU A 15 -13.50 -7.00 7.59
N LEU A 16 -13.18 -8.13 8.23
CA LEU A 16 -11.80 -8.52 8.49
C LEU A 16 -11.01 -8.81 7.21
N ILE A 17 -11.65 -9.45 6.22
CA ILE A 17 -11.04 -9.75 4.93
C ILE A 17 -10.79 -8.45 4.14
N LEU A 18 -11.77 -7.55 4.07
CA LEU A 18 -11.62 -6.27 3.34
C LEU A 18 -10.65 -5.31 4.04
N GLY A 19 -10.66 -5.27 5.38
CA GLY A 19 -9.75 -4.42 6.16
C GLY A 19 -8.28 -4.80 6.04
N GLY A 20 -7.99 -6.05 5.66
CA GLY A 20 -6.62 -6.52 5.43
C GLY A 20 -5.98 -5.97 4.16
N CYS A 21 -6.75 -5.53 3.15
CA CYS A 21 -6.21 -5.12 1.86
C CYS A 21 -5.45 -3.78 1.88
N SER A 22 -5.71 -2.90 2.85
CA SER A 22 -5.04 -1.59 2.97
C SER A 22 -3.83 -1.60 3.90
N SER A 23 -3.50 -2.77 4.49
CA SER A 23 -2.50 -2.90 5.56
C SER A 23 -1.08 -3.20 5.07
N LEU A 24 -0.85 -3.29 3.74
CA LEU A 24 0.47 -3.60 3.17
C LEU A 24 1.45 -2.41 3.20
N GLY A 25 1.49 -1.66 4.31
CA GLY A 25 2.50 -0.65 4.59
C GLY A 25 2.67 0.43 3.52
N PRO A 26 3.63 1.34 3.70
CA PRO A 26 4.27 1.95 2.55
C PRO A 26 4.89 0.80 1.76
N GLY A 27 4.56 0.67 0.46
CA GLY A 27 5.22 -0.31 -0.41
C GLY A 27 6.74 -0.21 -0.29
N GLY A 28 7.45 -1.29 -0.64
CA GLY A 28 8.91 -1.28 -0.61
C GLY A 28 9.50 -0.14 -1.45
N PRO A 29 10.81 0.15 -1.30
CA PRO A 29 11.46 1.14 -2.13
C PRO A 29 11.18 0.89 -3.62
N PRO A 30 11.02 1.95 -4.44
CA PRO A 30 10.96 1.86 -5.87
C PRO A 30 12.13 1.03 -6.41
N HIS A 31 11.88 0.30 -7.50
CA HIS A 31 12.94 -0.42 -8.21
C HIS A 31 14.07 0.56 -8.61
N PRO A 32 15.35 0.15 -8.57
CA PRO A 32 16.46 0.99 -9.03
C PRO A 32 16.19 1.59 -10.42
N GLY A 33 16.39 2.90 -10.56
CA GLY A 33 16.08 3.63 -11.79
C GLY A 33 14.60 3.97 -11.99
N ALA A 34 13.75 3.88 -10.97
CA ALA A 34 12.41 4.47 -11.01
C ALA A 34 12.51 6.00 -10.86
N ALA A 35 11.78 6.75 -11.69
CA ALA A 35 11.73 8.20 -11.59
C ALA A 35 10.98 8.61 -10.31
N ASN A 36 11.52 9.60 -9.60
CA ASN A 36 10.83 10.20 -8.47
C ASN A 36 9.64 11.06 -8.98
N PRO A 37 8.37 10.66 -8.75
CA PRO A 37 7.21 11.38 -9.26
C PRO A 37 6.98 12.72 -8.54
N TYR A 38 7.65 12.94 -7.42
CA TYR A 38 7.60 14.19 -6.67
C TYR A 38 8.67 15.19 -7.14
N SER A 39 9.51 14.81 -8.11
CA SER A 39 10.54 15.68 -8.66
C SER A 39 10.33 15.99 -10.14
N SER A 40 10.81 17.16 -10.56
CA SER A 40 10.76 17.64 -11.94
C SER A 40 12.05 17.38 -12.72
N GLY A 41 13.11 16.85 -12.10
CA GLY A 41 14.43 16.61 -12.72
C GLY A 41 14.72 15.13 -13.09
N GLY A 42 13.81 14.19 -12.85
CA GLY A 42 13.86 12.84 -13.44
C GLY A 42 14.38 11.72 -12.54
N PHE A 43 15.10 10.74 -13.13
CA PHE A 43 15.51 9.49 -12.47
C PHE A 43 16.61 9.65 -11.41
N HIS A 44 17.27 10.79 -11.41
CA HIS A 44 18.44 11.08 -10.58
C HIS A 44 18.06 11.82 -9.28
N ASP A 45 16.82 12.31 -9.20
CA ASP A 45 16.38 13.11 -8.07
C ASP A 45 15.93 12.23 -6.89
N ALA A 46 16.66 12.33 -5.79
CA ALA A 46 16.31 11.67 -4.55
C ALA A 46 14.96 12.15 -3.98
N GLY A 47 14.29 11.28 -3.23
CA GLY A 47 13.02 11.57 -2.56
C GLY A 47 12.66 10.51 -1.52
N PRO A 48 11.53 10.63 -0.81
CA PRO A 48 11.07 9.59 0.12
C PRO A 48 11.00 8.23 -0.58
N ASN A 49 11.82 7.29 -0.13
CA ASN A 49 12.06 5.97 -0.72
C ASN A 49 12.77 5.93 -2.09
N TYR A 50 13.04 7.06 -2.77
CA TYR A 50 13.79 7.10 -4.04
C TYR A 50 15.27 7.45 -3.77
N PRO A 51 16.22 6.50 -3.92
CA PRO A 51 17.64 6.79 -3.73
C PRO A 51 18.17 7.68 -4.87
N ASP A 52 19.17 8.51 -4.58
CA ASP A 52 19.97 9.19 -5.59
C ASP A 52 20.69 8.13 -6.44
N THR A 53 20.47 8.16 -7.76
CA THR A 53 21.05 7.18 -8.70
C THR A 53 22.30 7.70 -9.41
N GLY A 54 22.77 8.91 -9.09
CA GLY A 54 23.91 9.57 -9.75
C GLY A 54 23.57 10.06 -11.16
N PRO A 55 24.49 10.75 -11.87
CA PRO A 55 24.30 11.16 -13.27
C PRO A 55 24.37 10.02 -14.29
#